data_AF-A0A527VKJ5-F1
#
_entry.id   AF-A0A527VKJ5-F1
#
_cell.length_a   1.000
_cell.length_b   1.000
_cell.length_c   1.000
_cell.angle_alpha   90.00
_cell.angle_beta   90.00
_cell.angle_gamma   90.00
#
_symmetry.space_group_name_H-M   'P 1'
#
loop_
_entity.id
_entity.type
_entity.pdbx_description
1 polymer ?
#
loop_
_entity_poly.entity_id
_entity_poly.type
_entity_poly.pdbx_seq_one_letter_code
_entity_poly.pdbx_strand_id
1 'polypeptide(L)' 'FDAEGHPKAITTLHPIAAGDMYGIKGIDHLAKPGLLKRTLCGSYPSGPSSAEPPRIWQMIGDNSVAAY' A
#
# COMPACT_ATOMS: atom_id res chain seq x y z
N PHE A 1 -8.28 -5.96 10.47
CA PHE A 1 -7.13 -6.89 10.53
C PHE A 1 -6.50 -6.94 11.91
N ASP A 2 -6.06 -5.82 12.48
CA ASP A 2 -5.22 -5.84 13.68
C ASP A 2 -5.85 -6.53 14.90
N ALA A 3 -7.17 -6.40 15.10
CA ALA A 3 -7.87 -7.05 16.20
C ALA A 3 -8.16 -8.55 15.95
N GLU A 4 -8.52 -8.91 14.72
CA GLU A 4 -9.11 -10.23 14.41
C GLU A 4 -8.24 -11.10 13.50
N GLY A 5 -7.16 -10.54 12.95
CA GLY A 5 -6.37 -11.17 11.89
C GLY A 5 -7.13 -11.39 10.59
N HIS A 6 -8.27 -10.73 10.35
CA HIS A 6 -9.04 -10.86 9.10
C HIS A 6 -9.42 -9.48 8.50
N PRO A 7 -9.58 -9.37 7.16
CA PRO A 7 -9.32 -10.39 6.11
C PRO A 7 -7.82 -10.59 5.81
N LYS A 8 -7.41 -11.73 5.23
CA LYS A 8 -5.99 -12.04 4.89
C LYS A 8 -5.77 -12.05 3.39
N ALA A 9 -4.54 -11.75 2.97
CA ALA A 9 -4.02 -11.93 1.62
C ALA A 9 -4.91 -11.36 0.51
N ILE A 10 -5.51 -10.20 0.75
CA ILE A 10 -6.43 -9.57 -0.21
C ILE A 10 -5.68 -9.12 -1.47
N THR A 11 -6.43 -9.09 -2.58
CA THR A 11 -6.03 -8.42 -3.82
C THR A 11 -6.89 -7.19 -4.00
N THR A 12 -6.29 -6.04 -4.27
CA THR A 12 -7.03 -4.79 -4.49
C THR A 12 -6.82 -4.24 -5.89
N LEU A 13 -7.79 -3.47 -6.36
CA LEU A 13 -7.74 -2.73 -7.62
C LEU A 13 -8.03 -1.25 -7.32
N HIS A 14 -7.11 -0.39 -7.72
CA HIS A 14 -7.20 1.05 -7.54
C HIS A 14 -6.95 1.74 -8.89
N PRO A 15 -7.95 2.37 -9.52
CA PRO A 15 -7.68 3.28 -10.64
C PRO A 15 -6.68 4.37 -10.24
N ILE A 16 -6.82 4.86 -9.01
CA ILE A 16 -5.88 5.75 -8.32
C ILE A 16 -5.74 5.22 -6.90
N ALA A 17 -4.53 4.83 -6.47
CA ALA A 17 -4.31 4.47 -5.08
C ALA A 17 -4.30 5.76 -4.24
N ALA A 18 -5.34 5.93 -3.43
CA ALA A 18 -5.50 7.11 -2.59
C ALA A 18 -4.38 7.24 -1.55
N GLY A 19 -4.17 8.46 -1.07
CA GLY A 19 -3.15 8.81 -0.08
C GLY A 19 -2.18 9.86 -0.61
N ASP A 20 -1.37 10.41 0.30
CA ASP A 20 -0.32 11.36 0.01
C ASP A 20 0.86 11.20 1.00
N MET A 21 1.89 12.01 0.84
CA MET A 21 3.05 12.07 1.74
C MET A 21 2.94 13.20 2.78
N TYR A 22 1.76 13.79 2.95
CA TYR A 22 1.49 14.96 3.82
C TYR A 22 0.53 14.65 4.98
N GLY A 23 0.20 13.38 5.19
CA GLY A 23 -0.56 12.91 6.36
C GLY A 23 -1.78 12.06 6.03
N ILE A 24 -2.15 11.93 4.76
CA ILE A 24 -3.27 11.09 4.33
C ILE A 24 -2.74 9.71 3.92
N LYS A 25 -2.95 8.72 4.79
CA LYS A 25 -2.41 7.36 4.58
C LYS A 25 -2.93 6.65 3.33
N GLY A 26 -4.24 6.73 3.07
CA GLY A 26 -4.87 6.07 1.92
C GLY A 26 -4.56 4.56 1.82
N ILE A 27 -3.94 4.11 0.73
CA ILE A 27 -3.57 2.70 0.50
C ILE A 27 -2.68 2.11 1.62
N ASP A 28 -1.93 2.94 2.35
CA ASP A 28 -1.10 2.47 3.45
C ASP A 28 -1.91 1.88 4.62
N HIS A 29 -3.21 2.14 4.71
CA HIS A 29 -4.08 1.41 5.64
C HIS A 29 -4.12 -0.10 5.36
N LEU A 30 -3.89 -0.50 4.10
CA LEU A 30 -3.86 -1.87 3.64
C LEU A 30 -2.44 -2.46 3.58
N ALA A 31 -1.41 -1.62 3.51
CA ALA A 31 0.00 -2.01 3.41
C ALA A 31 0.55 -2.63 4.72
N LYS A 32 0.03 -3.80 5.06
CA LYS A 32 0.38 -4.58 6.25
C LYS A 32 0.72 -6.02 5.84
N PRO A 33 1.82 -6.61 6.35
CA PRO A 33 2.13 -8.03 6.13
C PRO A 33 0.96 -8.93 6.52
N GLY A 34 0.61 -9.89 5.66
CA GLY A 34 -0.50 -10.82 5.87
C GLY A 34 -1.88 -10.28 5.49
N LEU A 35 -2.08 -8.96 5.46
CA LEU A 35 -3.31 -8.34 4.96
C LEU A 35 -3.28 -8.22 3.44
N LEU A 36 -2.36 -7.43 2.88
CA LEU A 36 -2.28 -7.17 1.44
C LEU A 36 -1.28 -8.13 0.78
N LYS A 37 -1.74 -8.84 -0.24
CA LYS A 37 -0.90 -9.74 -1.04
C LYS A 37 -0.57 -9.19 -2.43
N ARG A 38 -1.54 -8.49 -3.03
CA ARG A 38 -1.42 -7.96 -4.39
C ARG A 38 -2.23 -6.68 -4.53
N THR A 39 -1.74 -5.76 -5.33
CA THR A 39 -2.49 -4.59 -5.76
C THR A 39 -2.30 -4.34 -7.25
N LEU A 40 -3.35 -3.85 -7.91
CA LEU A 40 -3.32 -3.34 -9.27
C LEU A 40 -3.64 -1.85 -9.19
N CYS A 41 -2.71 -0.98 -9.59
CA CYS A 41 -2.83 0.44 -9.35
C CYS A 41 -2.52 1.25 -10.61
N GLY A 42 -3.46 2.11 -11.04
CA GLY A 42 -3.18 3.07 -12.12
C GLY A 42 -2.22 4.19 -11.70
N SER A 43 -2.15 4.50 -10.40
CA SER A 43 -1.14 5.37 -9.81
C SER A 43 -0.93 5.04 -8.33
N TYR A 44 0.22 5.46 -7.79
CA TYR A 44 0.56 5.34 -6.36
C TYR A 44 0.79 6.73 -5.75
N PRO A 45 0.59 6.90 -4.43
CA PRO A 45 0.98 8.10 -3.71
C PRO A 45 2.47 8.40 -3.95
N SER A 46 2.79 9.66 -4.21
CA SER A 46 4.15 10.14 -4.48
C SER A 46 4.35 11.54 -3.90
N GLY A 47 5.61 11.96 -3.81
CA GLY A 47 6.04 13.21 -3.20
C GLY A 47 7.56 13.37 -3.32
N PRO A 48 8.17 14.33 -2.58
CA PRO A 48 9.60 14.64 -2.71
C PRO A 48 10.49 13.42 -2.40
N SER A 49 11.53 13.20 -3.21
CA SER A 49 12.46 12.07 -3.02
C SER A 49 13.27 12.13 -1.71
N SER A 50 13.29 13.30 -1.05
CA SER A 50 13.92 13.49 0.26
C SER A 50 13.05 13.03 1.43
N ALA A 51 11.79 12.67 1.20
CA ALA A 51 10.87 12.21 2.23
C ALA A 51 10.76 10.68 2.25
N GLU A 52 10.41 10.14 3.41
CA GLU A 52 10.23 8.70 3.59
C GLU A 52 9.12 8.16 2.68
N PRO A 53 9.38 7.15 1.83
CA PRO A 53 8.37 6.62 0.92
C PRO A 53 7.16 6.03 1.66
N PRO A 54 5.93 6.17 1.13
CA PRO A 54 4.75 5.47 1.61
C PRO A 54 4.99 3.97 1.81
N ARG A 55 4.33 3.37 2.80
CA ARG A 55 4.57 1.97 3.19
C ARG A 55 4.31 1.00 2.04
N ILE A 56 3.34 1.29 1.17
CA ILE A 56 3.10 0.48 -0.04
C ILE A 56 4.35 0.41 -0.94
N TRP A 57 5.10 1.51 -1.11
CA TRP A 57 6.30 1.52 -1.93
C TRP A 57 7.42 0.68 -1.32
N GLN A 58 7.57 0.75 0.01
CA GLN A 58 8.53 -0.09 0.74
C GLN A 58 8.20 -1.57 0.54
N MET A 59 6.91 -1.94 0.68
CA MET A 59 6.47 -3.32 0.51
C MET A 59 6.64 -3.85 -0.92
N ILE A 60 6.46 -3.00 -1.93
CA ILE A 60 6.72 -3.34 -3.34
C ILE A 60 8.23 -3.51 -3.58
N GLY A 61 9.06 -2.57 -3.09
CA GLY A 61 10.52 -2.64 -3.20
C GLY A 61 11.11 -3.89 -2.53
N ASP A 62 10.52 -4.30 -1.40
CA ASP A 62 10.87 -5.51 -0.67
C ASP A 62 10.29 -6.80 -1.30
N ASN A 63 9.57 -6.70 -2.43
CA ASN A 63 8.84 -7.79 -3.08
C ASN A 63 7.83 -8.52 -2.16
N SER A 64 7.37 -7.87 -1.09
CA SER A 64 6.39 -8.44 -0.15
C SER A 64 4.94 -8.31 -0.63
N VAL A 65 4.68 -7.39 -1.56
CA VAL A 65 3.39 -7.19 -2.25
C VAL A 65 3.63 -7.21 -3.76
N ALA A 66 2.85 -8.01 -4.48
CA ALA A 66 2.85 -7.98 -5.94
C ALA A 66 2.10 -6.72 -6.44
N ALA A 67 2.73 -5.94 -7.30
CA ALA A 67 2.16 -4.74 -7.90
C ALA A 67 2.07 -4.87 -9.43
N TYR A 68 0.97 -4.37 -10.00
CA TYR A 68 0.70 -4.32 -11.44
C TYR A 68 0.10 -2.97 -11.82
#